data_AF-A0A920G3P6-F1
#
_entry.id   AF-A0A920G3P6-F1
#
_cell.length_a   1.000
_cell.length_b   1.000
_cell.length_c   1.000
_cell.angle_alpha   90.00
_cell.angle_beta   90.00
_cell.angle_gamma   90.00
#
_symmetry.space_group_name_H-M   'P 1'
#
loop_
_entity.id
_entity.type
_entity.pdbx_description
1 polymer ?
#
loop_
_entity_poly.entity_id
_entity_poly.type
_entity_poly.pdbx_seq_one_letter_code
_entity_poly.pdbx_strand_id
1 'polypeptide(L)'
;MTLVCEDIALPENRVTLSDRVDSNGIACAHTHHDLAPTAAARWVQRMSEGEEILRAAGAQEVWSGPRIGMPSGRGGHEMTLQHPSQQLWSRA
;
A
#
# COMPACT_ATOMS: atom_id res chain seq x y z
N MET A 1 10.31 -2.29 9.71
CA MET A 1 11.10 -1.64 8.65
C MET A 1 10.18 -0.76 7.81
N THR A 2 10.64 0.42 7.44
CA THR A 2 9.90 1.39 6.63
C THR A 2 10.64 1.61 5.32
N LEU A 3 9.94 1.46 4.20
CA LEU A 3 10.46 1.69 2.86
C LEU A 3 9.63 2.76 2.17
N VAL A 4 10.31 3.72 1.54
CA VAL A 4 9.69 4.68 0.63
C VAL A 4 10.22 4.39 -0.76
N CYS A 5 9.32 4.20 -1.72
CA CYS A 5 9.66 4.02 -3.12
C CYS A 5 8.92 5.06 -3.96
N GLU A 6 9.60 5.52 -5.00
CA GLU A 6 8.94 6.24 -6.08
C GLU A 6 8.17 5.26 -6.96
N ASP A 7 7.02 5.70 -7.48
CA ASP A 7 6.25 5.00 -8.50
C ASP A 7 6.31 5.76 -9.83
N ILE A 8 6.08 5.04 -10.94
CA ILE A 8 6.01 5.64 -12.26
C ILE A 8 4.57 6.09 -12.52
N ALA A 9 4.42 7.31 -13.05
CA ALA A 9 3.11 7.82 -13.42
C ALA A 9 2.44 6.92 -14.48
N LEU A 10 1.30 6.33 -14.12
CA LEU A 10 0.45 5.60 -15.05
C LEU A 10 -0.69 6.52 -15.54
N PRO A 11 -0.93 6.63 -16.86
CA PRO A 11 -2.09 7.35 -17.39
C PRO A 11 -3.45 6.80 -16.91
N GLU A 12 -3.50 5.59 -16.38
CA GLU A 12 -4.71 4.97 -15.87
C GLU A 12 -4.95 5.32 -14.39
N ASN A 13 -3.91 5.79 -13.68
CA ASN A 13 -4.04 6.30 -12.33
C ASN A 13 -4.69 7.68 -12.36
N ARG A 14 -5.92 7.77 -11.83
CA ARG A 14 -6.76 8.95 -11.95
C ARG A 14 -7.57 9.20 -10.69
N VAL A 15 -7.76 10.48 -10.41
CA VAL A 15 -8.78 10.96 -9.47
C VAL A 15 -9.94 11.49 -10.30
N THR A 16 -11.13 10.98 -10.05
CA THR A 16 -12.38 11.44 -10.65
C THR A 16 -13.34 11.92 -9.56
N LEU A 17 -14.33 12.72 -9.95
CA LEU A 17 -15.43 13.08 -9.05
C LEU A 17 -16.54 12.04 -9.22
N SER A 18 -17.07 11.56 -8.10
CA SER A 18 -18.23 10.68 -8.08
C SER A 18 -19.53 11.47 -8.10
N ASP A 19 -20.63 10.81 -8.46
CA ASP A 19 -21.98 11.38 -8.38
C ASP A 19 -22.49 11.54 -6.94
N ARG A 20 -21.76 11.02 -5.94
CA ARG A 20 -22.11 11.15 -4.53
C ARG A 20 -21.55 12.46 -3.97
N VAL A 21 -22.40 13.31 -3.45
CA VAL A 21 -22.00 14.55 -2.76
C VAL A 21 -21.98 14.37 -1.24
N ASP A 22 -21.13 15.14 -0.56
CA ASP A 22 -21.07 15.21 0.90
C ASP A 22 -22.15 16.14 1.48
N SER A 23 -22.13 16.35 2.80
CA SER A 23 -23.09 17.21 3.51
C SER A 23 -23.02 18.68 3.10
N ASN A 24 -21.96 19.11 2.42
CA ASN A 24 -21.76 20.47 1.93
C ASN A 24 -22.09 20.60 0.43
N GLY A 25 -22.59 19.52 -0.20
CA GLY A 25 -22.88 19.48 -1.63
C GLY A 25 -21.64 19.32 -2.52
N ILE A 26 -20.49 18.93 -1.96
CA ILE A 26 -19.25 18.76 -2.71
C ILE A 26 -19.15 17.30 -3.18
N ALA A 27 -18.89 17.09 -4.47
CA ALA A 27 -18.72 15.75 -5.04
C ALA A 27 -17.55 15.02 -4.36
N CYS A 28 -17.80 13.80 -3.89
CA CYS A 28 -16.76 12.96 -3.29
C CYS A 28 -15.75 12.56 -4.37
N ALA A 29 -14.47 12.64 -4.05
CA ALA A 29 -13.41 12.10 -4.90
C ALA A 29 -13.48 10.58 -4.95
N HIS A 30 -13.18 10.01 -6.11
CA HIS A 30 -12.94 8.60 -6.32
C HIS A 30 -11.56 8.44 -6.96
N THR A 31 -10.78 7.48 -6.48
CA THR A 31 -9.41 7.28 -6.98
C THR A 31 -9.26 5.87 -7.50
N HIS A 32 -8.80 5.75 -8.74
CA HIS A 32 -8.27 4.52 -9.30
C HIS A 32 -6.75 4.62 -9.31
N HIS A 33 -6.06 3.68 -8.66
CA HIS A 33 -4.61 3.68 -8.57
C HIS A 33 -4.07 2.26 -8.59
N ASP A 34 -3.31 1.95 -9.64
CA ASP A 34 -2.52 0.75 -9.77
C ASP A 34 -1.03 1.06 -9.60
N LEU A 35 -0.27 0.08 -9.11
CA LEU A 35 1.18 0.18 -9.00
C LEU A 35 1.82 -0.33 -10.29
N ALA A 36 2.75 0.43 -10.87
CA ALA A 36 3.49 -0.05 -12.03
C ALA A 36 4.21 -1.38 -11.70
N PRO A 37 4.19 -2.41 -12.57
CA PRO A 37 4.82 -3.70 -12.28
C PRO A 37 6.31 -3.58 -11.91
N THR A 38 7.01 -2.63 -12.53
CA THR A 38 8.43 -2.33 -12.23
C THR A 38 8.61 -1.72 -10.84
N ALA A 39 7.73 -0.84 -10.41
CA ALA A 39 7.73 -0.28 -9.06
C ALA A 39 7.37 -1.34 -8.00
N ALA A 40 6.44 -2.24 -8.32
CA ALA A 40 6.13 -3.41 -7.48
C ALA A 40 7.35 -4.32 -7.29
N ALA A 41 8.07 -4.62 -8.38
CA ALA A 41 9.29 -5.42 -8.32
C ALA A 41 10.39 -4.74 -7.49
N ARG A 42 10.56 -3.42 -7.66
CA ARG A 42 11.51 -2.63 -6.85
C ARG A 42 11.18 -2.71 -5.37
N TRP A 43 9.90 -2.59 -5.00
CA TRP A 43 9.49 -2.68 -3.61
C TRP A 43 9.90 -4.03 -2.99
N VAL A 44 9.61 -5.14 -3.67
CA VAL A 44 9.98 -6.49 -3.20
C VAL A 44 11.50 -6.59 -3.03
N GLN A 45 12.26 -6.13 -4.02
CA GLN A 45 13.72 -6.13 -3.96
C GLN A 45 14.24 -5.37 -2.74
N ARG A 46 13.77 -4.13 -2.52
CA ARG A 46 14.25 -3.28 -1.41
C ARG A 46 13.84 -3.80 -0.04
N MET A 47 12.68 -4.44 0.06
CA MET A 47 12.27 -5.10 1.31
C MET A 47 13.19 -6.28 1.64
N SER A 48 13.59 -7.08 0.64
CA SER A 48 14.57 -8.16 0.85
C SER A 48 15.93 -7.61 1.30
N GLU A 49 16.46 -6.63 0.58
CA GLU A 49 17.74 -5.98 0.90
C GLU A 49 17.72 -5.38 2.32
N GLY A 50 16.62 -4.71 2.70
CA GLY A 50 16.47 -4.11 4.01
C GLY A 50 16.39 -5.14 5.14
N GLU A 51 15.74 -6.29 4.92
CA GLU A 51 15.76 -7.39 5.88
C GLU A 51 17.18 -7.91 6.08
N GLU A 52 17.92 -8.16 5.00
CA GLU A 52 19.32 -8.61 5.08
C GLU A 52 20.19 -7.65 5.89
N ILE A 53 20.05 -6.34 5.69
CA ILE A 53 20.76 -5.31 6.45
C ILE A 53 20.42 -5.38 7.95
N LEU A 54 19.13 -5.50 8.30
CA LEU A 54 18.71 -5.57 9.68
C LEU A 54 19.20 -6.86 10.37
N ARG A 55 19.19 -7.99 9.66
CA ARG A 55 19.75 -9.25 10.15
C ARG A 55 21.26 -9.15 10.38
N ALA A 56 21.99 -8.55 9.45
CA ALA A 56 23.42 -8.30 9.59
C ALA A 56 23.74 -7.38 10.78
N ALA A 57 22.83 -6.47 11.12
CA ALA A 57 22.92 -5.62 12.30
C ALA A 57 22.52 -6.32 13.63
N GLY A 58 22.19 -7.61 13.60
CA GLY A 58 21.89 -8.41 14.79
C GLY A 58 20.40 -8.49 15.14
N ALA A 59 19.49 -8.07 14.25
CA ALA A 59 18.06 -8.19 14.50
C ALA A 59 17.62 -9.67 14.52
N GLN A 60 17.02 -10.10 15.64
CA GLN A 60 16.44 -11.45 15.78
C GLN A 60 15.09 -11.59 15.07
N GLU A 61 14.40 -10.47 14.84
CA GLU A 61 13.17 -10.40 14.07
C GLU A 61 13.16 -9.13 13.21
N VAL A 62 12.53 -9.23 12.04
CA VAL A 62 12.30 -8.09 11.15
C VAL A 62 10.82 -8.05 10.83
N TRP A 63 10.15 -6.97 11.23
CA TRP A 63 8.73 -6.76 11.00
C TRP A 63 8.51 -5.75 9.87
N SER A 64 7.54 -6.03 8.99
CA SER A 64 7.05 -5.08 7.99
C SER A 64 5.52 -5.04 7.99
N GLY A 65 4.97 -3.83 7.89
CA GLY A 65 3.53 -3.62 7.74
C GLY A 65 3.07 -3.83 6.30
N PRO A 66 1.75 -3.86 6.04
CA PRO A 66 1.23 -3.94 4.68
C PRO A 66 1.75 -2.77 3.83
N ARG A 67 1.87 -3.00 2.53
CA ARG A 67 2.18 -1.92 1.57
C ARG A 67 1.02 -0.94 1.55
N ILE A 68 1.19 0.20 2.22
CA ILE A 68 0.24 1.30 2.21
C ILE A 68 0.85 2.39 1.33
N GLY A 69 0.25 2.64 0.17
CA GLY A 69 0.52 3.89 -0.55
C GLY A 69 0.03 5.04 0.32
N MET A 70 0.74 6.19 0.36
CA MET A 70 0.24 7.36 1.08
C MET A 70 -1.20 7.63 0.64
N PRO A 71 -2.21 7.51 1.52
CA PRO A 71 -3.54 7.94 1.19
C PRO A 71 -3.46 9.45 1.00
N SER A 72 -3.82 9.93 -0.20
CA SER A 72 -4.03 11.34 -0.45
C SER A 72 -5.21 11.82 0.39
N GLY A 73 -4.93 12.23 1.63
CA GLY A 73 -5.90 12.88 2.52
C GLY A 73 -6.89 11.94 3.21
N ARG A 74 -7.26 12.31 4.43
CA ARG A 74 -8.23 11.64 5.30
C ARG A 74 -9.63 11.68 4.64
N GLY A 75 -10.02 10.62 3.94
CA GLY A 75 -11.37 10.43 3.37
C GLY A 75 -11.57 8.97 2.98
N GLY A 76 -12.60 8.33 3.51
CA GLY A 76 -12.76 6.88 3.50
C GLY A 76 -12.78 6.26 2.09
N HIS A 77 -11.81 5.38 1.84
CA HIS A 77 -11.85 4.40 0.78
C HIS A 77 -11.65 3.02 1.41
N GLU A 78 -12.60 2.12 1.15
CA GLU A 78 -12.59 0.74 1.61
C GLU A 78 -11.31 0.06 1.11
N MET A 79 -10.41 -0.23 2.04
CA MET A 79 -9.14 -0.88 1.76
C MET A 79 -9.36 -2.39 1.81
N THR A 80 -9.54 -3.02 0.66
CA THR A 80 -9.56 -4.48 0.56
C THR A 80 -8.15 -5.00 0.82
N LEU A 81 -7.92 -5.48 2.04
CA LEU A 81 -6.69 -6.15 2.45
C LEU A 81 -6.58 -7.49 1.69
N GLN A 82 -5.76 -7.54 0.64
CA GLN A 82 -5.28 -8.82 0.14
C GLN A 82 -4.16 -9.31 1.07
N HIS A 83 -4.48 -10.23 1.98
CA HIS A 83 -3.48 -10.97 2.76
C HIS A 83 -3.75 -12.49 2.71
N PRO A 84 -2.76 -13.33 2.36
CA PRO A 84 -2.93 -14.78 2.34
C PRO A 84 -2.70 -15.50 3.70
N SER A 85 -2.57 -14.81 4.83
CA SER A 85 -2.24 -15.49 6.12
C SER A 85 -3.42 -15.84 7.05
N GLN A 86 -4.68 -15.69 6.64
CA GLN A 86 -5.81 -16.07 7.50
C GLN A 86 -6.04 -17.59 7.67
N GLN A 87 -5.17 -18.46 7.14
CA GLN A 87 -5.34 -19.91 7.28
C GLN A 87 -4.65 -20.56 8.49
N LEU A 88 -3.95 -19.83 9.35
CA LEU A 88 -3.17 -20.42 10.46
C LEU A 88 -3.78 -20.26 11.87
N TRP A 89 -5.01 -19.75 12.00
CA TRP A 89 -5.65 -19.54 13.31
C TRP A 89 -7.03 -20.21 13.46
N SER A 90 -7.19 -21.45 12.99
CA SER A 90 -8.38 -22.28 13.29
C SER A 90 -8.08 -23.64 13.94
N ARG A 91 -6.84 -23.89 14.36
CA ARG A 91 -6.48 -25.09 15.11
C ARG A 91 -5.41 -24.79 16.17
N ALA A 92 -5.86 -24.30 17.31
CA ALA A 92 -5.21 -24.42 18.61
C ALA A 92 -6.30 -24.57 19.67
#